data_AF-A0A7L1Y1Q2-F1
#
_entry.id   AF-A0A7L1Y1Q2-F1
#
_cell.length_a   1.000
_cell.length_b   1.000
_cell.length_c   1.000
_cell.angle_alpha   90.00
_cell.angle_beta   90.00
_cell.angle_gamma   90.00
#
_symmetry.space_group_name_H-M   'P 1'
#
loop_
_entity.id
_entity.type
_entity.pdbx_description
1 polymer ?
#
loop_
_entity_poly.entity_id
_entity_poly.type
_entity_poly.pdbx_seq_one_letter_code
_entity_poly.pdbx_strand_id
1 'polypeptide(L)'
;LHCSLLAFVIYSLVFQVHEGHSAPLNVSGPPSPITVAKGENVVLPCRFSPEQHAQDMEVIWFREQFSPFVHRYKEGQDQYGEQMLHFQGRTELQKDGLAKGSADLKIFHVQLSDRGNYTCFVRQGSDYDEAVVELKVTASGYAPLIVLERYERGGIWATCRSAGWYPRPRVLWRDLRGQHLPSLSEDATQDEKGLFAVESSIVLTRGVSQGLSCWVQQSPQSPELESALHVYDPFFHDAYPWMIALSVVLVVVVALLGIIVYLFKIKGYIQINIPQRICAGLSSFSEKQGKELAWRRYTVPIEEVNVVLDSNTAHCDLVLSEDGKSVKRGDTLQDIPDITERFNPWRCVLGCNGFTSGRQYWEVEVLDAGGWTVGVSREDVKRKGDIEFKPEEGIWAVGNWAGHFQALTSPSRTLLAEIQTPRRIRVSLDYDEGRVAFYSVDEEIPIFTFPLTSFEGRKVHPWVWLGPGTYLKIWP
;
A
#
# COMPACT_ATOMS: atom_id res chain seq x y z
N LEU A 1 76.81 -54.60 -63.03
CA LEU A 1 75.60 -53.87 -62.59
C LEU A 1 75.18 -54.13 -61.13
N HIS A 2 76.07 -54.58 -60.21
CA HIS A 2 75.67 -54.91 -58.82
C HIS A 2 76.16 -53.95 -57.73
N CYS A 3 76.87 -52.86 -58.05
CA CYS A 3 77.37 -51.90 -57.06
C CYS A 3 76.50 -50.64 -56.87
N SER A 4 75.40 -50.47 -57.64
CA SER A 4 74.62 -49.23 -57.64
C SER A 4 73.39 -49.25 -56.72
N LEU A 5 72.88 -50.43 -56.36
CA LEU A 5 71.64 -50.55 -55.58
C LEU A 5 71.88 -50.42 -54.07
N LEU A 6 72.99 -50.94 -53.55
CA LEU A 6 73.36 -50.81 -52.14
C LEU A 6 73.66 -49.35 -51.75
N ALA A 7 74.33 -48.61 -52.63
CA ALA A 7 74.58 -47.18 -52.40
C ALA A 7 73.28 -46.36 -52.44
N PHE A 8 72.32 -46.72 -53.30
CA PHE A 8 71.03 -46.02 -53.39
C PHE A 8 70.15 -46.32 -52.17
N VAL A 9 70.14 -47.56 -51.68
CA VAL A 9 69.39 -47.98 -50.48
C VAL A 9 69.99 -47.37 -49.21
N ILE A 10 71.32 -47.27 -49.12
CA ILE A 10 71.97 -46.56 -48.00
C ILE A 10 71.68 -45.05 -48.09
N TYR A 11 71.67 -44.46 -49.30
CA TYR A 11 71.34 -43.05 -49.47
C TYR A 11 69.87 -42.76 -49.10
N SER A 12 68.92 -43.63 -49.45
CA SER A 12 67.51 -43.48 -49.07
C SER A 12 67.19 -43.89 -47.62
N LEU A 13 68.02 -44.72 -46.97
CA LEU A 13 67.95 -44.97 -45.53
C LEU A 13 68.58 -43.84 -44.69
N VAL A 14 69.59 -43.14 -45.21
CA VAL A 14 70.22 -41.97 -44.54
C VAL A 14 69.41 -40.68 -44.77
N PHE A 15 68.64 -40.59 -45.86
CA PHE A 15 67.69 -39.49 -46.13
C PHE A 15 66.21 -39.83 -45.83
N GLN A 16 65.94 -40.82 -44.98
CA GLN A 16 64.71 -40.77 -44.19
C GLN A 16 64.85 -39.59 -43.22
N VAL A 17 64.49 -38.40 -43.73
CA VAL A 17 64.05 -37.30 -42.90
C VAL A 17 63.08 -37.91 -41.91
N HIS A 18 63.50 -38.04 -40.66
CA HIS A 18 62.57 -38.10 -39.55
C HIS A 18 61.77 -36.80 -39.67
N GLU A 19 60.65 -36.86 -40.40
CA GLU A 19 59.48 -36.07 -40.03
C GLU A 19 59.15 -36.56 -38.62
N GLY A 20 59.84 -35.98 -37.64
CA GLY A 20 59.45 -36.09 -36.26
C GLY A 20 58.02 -35.60 -36.22
N HIS A 21 57.08 -36.53 -36.18
CA HIS A 21 55.68 -36.22 -35.91
C HIS A 21 55.67 -35.71 -34.48
N SER A 22 55.87 -34.40 -34.32
CA SER A 22 55.57 -33.69 -33.09
C SER A 22 54.11 -34.01 -32.76
N ALA A 23 53.86 -34.48 -31.54
CA ALA A 23 52.50 -34.75 -31.08
C ALA A 23 51.63 -33.50 -31.33
N PRO A 24 50.38 -33.66 -31.81
CA PRO A 24 49.53 -32.53 -32.10
C PRO A 24 49.26 -31.73 -30.83
N LEU A 25 49.22 -30.41 -30.97
CA LEU A 25 48.91 -29.48 -29.90
C LEU A 25 47.49 -29.78 -29.39
N ASN A 26 47.37 -29.92 -28.07
CA ASN A 26 46.09 -30.12 -27.40
C ASN A 26 45.94 -29.07 -26.30
N VAL A 27 44.84 -28.33 -26.32
CA VAL A 27 44.52 -27.25 -25.38
C VAL A 27 43.31 -27.66 -24.54
N SER A 28 43.42 -27.45 -23.24
CA SER A 28 42.43 -27.88 -22.27
C SER A 28 42.09 -26.76 -21.28
N GLY A 29 40.79 -26.56 -21.07
CA GLY A 29 40.24 -25.65 -20.09
C GLY A 29 39.97 -26.35 -18.74
N PRO A 30 39.55 -25.58 -17.72
CA PRO A 30 39.13 -26.17 -16.46
C PRO A 30 37.83 -26.97 -16.62
N PRO A 31 37.62 -28.03 -15.80
CA PRO A 31 36.44 -28.88 -15.90
C PRO A 31 35.16 -28.23 -15.35
N SER A 32 35.29 -27.16 -14.57
CA SER A 32 34.18 -26.44 -13.97
C SER A 32 34.32 -24.92 -14.16
N PRO A 33 33.20 -24.17 -14.16
CA PRO A 33 33.23 -22.72 -14.31
C PRO A 33 33.98 -22.05 -13.17
N ILE A 34 34.75 -21.02 -13.50
CA ILE A 34 35.48 -20.21 -12.51
C ILE A 34 34.51 -19.17 -11.95
N THR A 35 34.38 -19.11 -10.62
CA THR A 35 33.52 -18.12 -9.95
C THR A 35 34.38 -17.10 -9.20
N VAL A 36 34.13 -15.80 -9.41
CA VAL A 36 34.87 -14.72 -8.76
C VAL A 36 33.94 -13.57 -8.35
N ALA A 37 34.26 -12.89 -7.26
CA ALA A 37 33.53 -11.71 -6.82
C ALA A 37 33.92 -10.47 -7.65
N LYS A 38 32.94 -9.61 -7.93
CA LYS A 38 33.14 -8.32 -8.59
C LYS A 38 34.18 -7.49 -7.81
N GLY A 39 35.16 -6.94 -8.53
CA GLY A 39 36.24 -6.12 -7.99
C GLY A 39 37.51 -6.90 -7.65
N GLU A 40 37.44 -8.23 -7.52
CA GLU A 40 38.62 -9.07 -7.32
C GLU A 40 39.36 -9.34 -8.64
N ASN A 41 40.55 -9.94 -8.54
CA ASN A 41 41.31 -10.40 -9.69
C ASN A 41 41.07 -11.90 -9.90
N VAL A 42 40.98 -12.34 -11.15
CA VAL A 42 40.79 -13.76 -11.48
C VAL A 42 41.88 -14.24 -12.43
N VAL A 43 42.18 -15.54 -12.38
CA VAL A 43 43.03 -16.22 -13.35
C VAL A 43 42.19 -17.25 -14.08
N LEU A 44 42.14 -17.16 -15.40
CA LEU A 44 41.50 -18.13 -16.28
C LEU A 44 42.56 -19.14 -16.71
N PRO A 45 42.50 -20.39 -16.21
CA PRO A 45 43.52 -21.38 -16.50
C PRO A 45 43.33 -21.94 -17.92
N CYS A 46 44.44 -22.13 -18.62
CA CYS A 46 44.47 -22.78 -19.92
C CYS A 46 45.74 -23.60 -20.04
N ARG A 47 45.59 -24.92 -20.17
CA ARG A 47 46.73 -25.85 -20.24
C ARG A 47 46.87 -26.40 -21.65
N PHE A 48 48.10 -26.51 -22.12
CA PHE A 48 48.40 -27.07 -23.41
C PHE A 48 49.54 -28.10 -23.33
N SER A 49 49.52 -29.06 -24.24
CA SER A 49 50.51 -30.13 -24.35
C SER A 49 50.82 -30.37 -25.83
N PRO A 50 52.08 -30.65 -26.22
CA PRO A 50 53.27 -30.81 -25.39
C PRO A 50 53.86 -29.49 -24.85
N GLU A 51 54.55 -29.55 -23.71
CA GLU A 51 55.30 -28.42 -23.13
C GLU A 51 56.55 -28.13 -23.99
N GLN A 52 56.51 -27.10 -24.84
CA GLN A 52 57.62 -26.74 -25.74
C GLN A 52 57.99 -25.25 -25.65
N HIS A 53 59.18 -24.89 -26.17
CA HIS A 53 59.76 -23.55 -26.07
C HIS A 53 58.85 -22.42 -26.59
N ALA A 54 58.69 -21.37 -25.79
CA ALA A 54 57.75 -20.25 -25.99
C ALA A 54 58.15 -19.20 -27.06
N GLN A 55 59.21 -19.43 -27.86
CA GLN A 55 59.76 -18.41 -28.77
C GLN A 55 58.88 -18.17 -30.02
N ASP A 56 58.14 -19.18 -30.49
CA ASP A 56 57.26 -19.10 -31.68
C ASP A 56 55.77 -19.34 -31.32
N MET A 57 55.39 -19.02 -30.09
CA MET A 57 54.05 -19.27 -29.57
C MET A 57 53.19 -18.01 -29.65
N GLU A 58 51.96 -18.17 -30.11
CA GLU A 58 50.93 -17.15 -30.03
C GLU A 58 49.76 -17.64 -29.18
N VAL A 59 49.35 -16.82 -28.23
CA VAL A 59 48.18 -17.07 -27.38
C VAL A 59 47.18 -15.95 -27.61
N ILE A 60 45.94 -16.31 -27.92
CA ILE A 60 44.85 -15.37 -28.08
C ILE A 60 43.72 -15.78 -27.15
N TRP A 61 43.34 -14.87 -26.27
CA TRP A 61 42.13 -14.98 -25.50
C TRP A 61 41.07 -14.09 -26.14
N PHE A 62 39.93 -14.67 -26.48
CA PHE A 62 38.82 -13.95 -27.09
C PHE A 62 37.47 -14.43 -26.57
N ARG A 63 36.40 -13.72 -26.91
CA ARG A 63 35.02 -14.07 -26.54
C ARG A 63 34.27 -14.63 -27.75
N GLU A 64 33.35 -13.85 -28.32
CA GLU A 64 32.54 -14.29 -29.48
C GLU A 64 33.28 -14.17 -30.82
N GLN A 65 34.25 -13.24 -30.92
CA GLN A 65 35.00 -12.96 -32.15
C GLN A 65 36.51 -12.94 -31.85
N PHE A 66 37.33 -13.38 -32.81
CA PHE A 66 38.80 -13.39 -32.69
C PHE A 66 39.43 -11.98 -32.58
N SER A 67 38.79 -10.97 -33.15
CA SER A 67 39.16 -9.56 -33.01
C SER A 67 37.87 -8.71 -32.91
N PRO A 68 37.79 -7.72 -32.01
CA PRO A 68 38.79 -7.38 -31.00
C PRO A 68 38.95 -8.48 -29.94
N PHE A 69 40.19 -8.77 -29.54
CA PHE A 69 40.51 -9.85 -28.59
C PHE A 69 40.51 -9.35 -27.13
N VAL A 70 40.35 -10.27 -26.18
CA VAL A 70 40.48 -9.99 -24.74
C VAL A 70 41.94 -9.77 -24.37
N HIS A 71 42.84 -10.62 -24.88
CA HIS A 71 44.28 -10.50 -24.71
C HIS A 71 45.00 -11.26 -25.81
N ARG A 72 46.16 -10.77 -26.23
CA ARG A 72 47.00 -11.45 -27.22
C ARG A 72 48.45 -11.38 -26.79
N TYR A 73 49.13 -12.51 -26.86
CA TYR A 73 50.57 -12.60 -26.64
C TYR A 73 51.21 -13.16 -27.90
N LYS A 74 52.22 -12.46 -28.41
CA LYS A 74 52.92 -12.81 -29.63
C LYS A 74 54.33 -12.22 -29.60
N GLU A 75 55.31 -12.92 -30.16
CA GLU A 75 56.70 -12.45 -30.28
C GLU A 75 57.33 -12.09 -28.91
N GLY A 76 56.99 -12.85 -27.86
CA GLY A 76 57.54 -12.64 -26.52
C GLY A 76 56.89 -11.51 -25.72
N GLN A 77 55.86 -10.85 -26.24
CA GLN A 77 55.25 -9.66 -25.63
C GLN A 77 53.71 -9.66 -25.69
N ASP A 78 53.10 -9.00 -24.72
CA ASP A 78 51.65 -8.75 -24.68
C ASP A 78 51.30 -7.65 -25.69
N GLN A 79 50.27 -7.91 -26.50
CA GLN A 79 49.83 -7.04 -27.60
C GLN A 79 48.52 -6.35 -27.21
N TYR A 80 48.51 -5.02 -27.27
CA TYR A 80 47.37 -4.20 -26.80
C TYR A 80 46.60 -3.49 -27.92
N GLY A 81 47.06 -3.55 -29.18
CA GLY A 81 46.56 -2.71 -30.28
C GLY A 81 45.09 -2.92 -30.68
N GLU A 82 44.63 -4.17 -30.79
CA GLU A 82 43.23 -4.53 -31.13
C GLU A 82 42.47 -5.09 -29.93
N GLN A 83 42.90 -4.74 -28.72
CA GLN A 83 42.27 -5.23 -27.51
C GLN A 83 40.90 -4.59 -27.31
N MET A 84 39.91 -5.40 -26.93
CA MET A 84 38.57 -4.94 -26.54
C MET A 84 38.65 -3.83 -25.50
N LEU A 85 37.94 -2.72 -25.75
CA LEU A 85 38.05 -1.49 -24.97
C LEU A 85 37.88 -1.69 -23.45
N HIS A 86 36.96 -2.57 -23.02
CA HIS A 86 36.68 -2.81 -21.59
C HIS A 86 37.72 -3.70 -20.87
N PHE A 87 38.65 -4.31 -21.60
CA PHE A 87 39.76 -5.12 -21.07
C PHE A 87 41.12 -4.41 -21.12
N GLN A 88 41.20 -3.23 -21.75
CA GLN A 88 42.45 -2.46 -21.84
C GLN A 88 43.00 -2.10 -20.45
N GLY A 89 44.27 -2.45 -20.22
CA GLY A 89 44.94 -2.25 -18.93
C GLY A 89 44.43 -3.14 -17.79
N ARG A 90 43.55 -4.11 -18.08
CA ARG A 90 42.95 -5.02 -17.09
C ARG A 90 43.31 -6.48 -17.33
N THR A 91 44.15 -6.82 -18.30
CA THR A 91 44.52 -8.21 -18.57
C THR A 91 46.02 -8.39 -18.77
N GLU A 92 46.54 -9.52 -18.31
CA GLU A 92 47.95 -9.89 -18.39
C GLU A 92 48.08 -11.41 -18.50
N LEU A 93 48.92 -11.89 -19.41
CA LEU A 93 49.25 -13.32 -19.52
C LEU A 93 50.32 -13.72 -18.49
N GLN A 94 50.14 -14.84 -17.80
CA GLN A 94 51.16 -15.37 -16.90
C GLN A 94 52.32 -16.02 -17.67
N LYS A 95 53.40 -15.25 -17.85
CA LYS A 95 54.59 -15.67 -18.63
C LYS A 95 55.36 -16.82 -17.99
N ASP A 96 55.38 -16.91 -16.66
CA ASP A 96 56.09 -17.96 -15.92
C ASP A 96 55.53 -19.37 -16.18
N GLY A 97 54.25 -19.46 -16.58
CA GLY A 97 53.55 -20.71 -16.87
C GLY A 97 53.80 -21.24 -18.30
N LEU A 98 54.19 -20.39 -19.23
CA LEU A 98 54.27 -20.74 -20.66
C LEU A 98 55.26 -21.89 -20.92
N ALA A 99 56.42 -21.86 -20.27
CA ALA A 99 57.42 -22.92 -20.41
C ALA A 99 56.96 -24.28 -19.84
N LYS A 100 55.88 -24.29 -19.05
CA LYS A 100 55.29 -25.48 -18.40
C LYS A 100 53.93 -25.85 -19.00
N GLY A 101 53.60 -25.37 -20.20
CA GLY A 101 52.32 -25.69 -20.83
C GLY A 101 51.12 -24.94 -20.26
N SER A 102 51.29 -23.74 -19.68
CA SER A 102 50.19 -22.94 -19.12
C SER A 102 50.12 -21.56 -19.76
N ALA A 103 48.96 -21.25 -20.33
CA ALA A 103 48.62 -20.00 -21.00
C ALA A 103 47.57 -19.21 -20.20
N ASP A 104 47.76 -19.15 -18.88
CA ASP A 104 46.80 -18.61 -17.93
C ASP A 104 46.65 -17.09 -18.07
N LEU A 105 45.41 -16.62 -18.24
CA LEU A 105 45.10 -15.19 -18.34
C LEU A 105 44.67 -14.62 -17.00
N LYS A 106 45.34 -13.58 -16.53
CA LYS A 106 44.91 -12.80 -15.38
C LYS A 106 44.04 -11.63 -15.81
N ILE A 107 42.86 -11.48 -15.21
CA ILE A 107 41.96 -10.33 -15.38
C ILE A 107 41.88 -9.58 -14.06
N PHE A 108 42.13 -8.27 -14.10
CA PHE A 108 42.14 -7.38 -12.95
C PHE A 108 40.79 -6.67 -12.77
N HIS A 109 40.41 -6.49 -11.50
CA HIS A 109 39.21 -5.74 -11.07
C HIS A 109 37.95 -6.19 -11.82
N VAL A 110 37.58 -7.47 -11.71
CA VAL A 110 36.50 -8.10 -12.48
C VAL A 110 35.20 -7.31 -12.37
N GLN A 111 34.56 -7.08 -13.51
CA GLN A 111 33.29 -6.40 -13.64
C GLN A 111 32.18 -7.39 -13.98
N LEU A 112 30.92 -7.01 -13.77
CA LEU A 112 29.78 -7.89 -14.07
C LEU A 112 29.64 -8.18 -15.57
N SER A 113 30.09 -7.27 -16.43
CA SER A 113 30.14 -7.42 -17.89
C SER A 113 31.12 -8.50 -18.36
N ASP A 114 32.09 -8.85 -17.52
CA ASP A 114 33.13 -9.82 -17.86
C ASP A 114 32.60 -11.26 -17.77
N ARG A 115 31.38 -11.48 -17.26
CA ARG A 115 30.74 -12.80 -17.21
C ARG A 115 30.61 -13.42 -18.61
N GLY A 116 30.75 -14.73 -18.69
CA GLY A 116 30.50 -15.51 -19.90
C GLY A 116 31.69 -16.37 -20.31
N ASN A 117 31.67 -16.80 -21.57
CA ASN A 117 32.65 -17.71 -22.11
C ASN A 117 33.84 -16.97 -22.71
N TYR A 118 35.02 -17.53 -22.47
CA TYR A 118 36.30 -17.12 -23.02
C TYR A 118 36.91 -18.30 -23.74
N THR A 119 37.48 -18.06 -24.92
CA THR A 119 38.22 -19.08 -25.66
C THR A 119 39.70 -18.78 -25.58
N CYS A 120 40.45 -19.75 -25.07
CA CYS A 120 41.90 -19.78 -25.11
C CYS A 120 42.31 -20.47 -26.41
N PHE A 121 42.90 -19.71 -27.33
CA PHE A 121 43.46 -20.21 -28.57
C PHE A 121 44.98 -20.18 -28.49
N VAL A 122 45.61 -21.31 -28.75
CA VAL A 122 47.06 -21.45 -28.77
C VAL A 122 47.49 -21.88 -30.15
N ARG A 123 48.48 -21.18 -30.71
CA ARG A 123 49.07 -21.51 -32.00
C ARG A 123 50.58 -21.62 -31.89
N GLN A 124 51.12 -22.68 -32.47
CA GLN A 124 52.55 -22.93 -32.58
C GLN A 124 52.88 -23.32 -34.02
N GLY A 125 53.58 -22.43 -34.74
CA GLY A 125 53.84 -22.63 -36.17
C GLY A 125 52.53 -22.73 -36.98
N SER A 126 52.28 -23.91 -37.56
CA SER A 126 51.04 -24.22 -38.29
C SER A 126 49.99 -24.96 -37.46
N ASP A 127 50.36 -25.47 -36.29
CA ASP A 127 49.45 -26.23 -35.42
C ASP A 127 48.73 -25.30 -34.45
N TYR A 128 47.46 -25.59 -34.18
CA TYR A 128 46.62 -24.78 -33.29
C TYR A 128 45.55 -25.63 -32.63
N ASP A 129 45.16 -25.23 -31.43
CA ASP A 129 43.99 -25.79 -30.76
C ASP A 129 43.38 -24.75 -29.80
N GLU A 130 42.16 -25.01 -29.34
CA GLU A 130 41.42 -24.09 -28.49
C GLU A 130 40.62 -24.77 -27.37
N ALA A 131 40.44 -24.08 -26.26
CA ALA A 131 39.57 -24.52 -25.18
C ALA A 131 38.72 -23.38 -24.62
N VAL A 132 37.50 -23.71 -24.20
CA VAL A 132 36.55 -22.76 -23.63
C VAL A 132 36.64 -22.77 -22.10
N VAL A 133 36.65 -21.57 -21.52
CA VAL A 133 36.62 -21.31 -20.09
C VAL A 133 35.41 -20.44 -19.76
N GLU A 134 34.51 -20.94 -18.91
CA GLU A 134 33.35 -20.17 -18.44
C GLU A 134 33.70 -19.38 -17.16
N LEU A 135 33.48 -18.06 -17.19
CA LEU A 135 33.64 -17.17 -16.05
C LEU A 135 32.27 -16.75 -15.51
N LYS A 136 32.00 -17.11 -14.24
CA LYS A 136 30.85 -16.65 -13.46
C LYS A 136 31.29 -15.54 -12.51
N VAL A 137 30.56 -14.43 -12.53
CA VAL A 137 30.81 -13.29 -11.65
C VAL A 137 29.72 -13.20 -10.61
N THR A 138 30.08 -13.00 -9.35
CA THR A 138 29.15 -12.74 -8.25
C THR A 138 29.30 -11.30 -7.77
N ALA A 139 28.20 -10.73 -7.27
CA ALA A 139 28.21 -9.43 -6.60
C ALA A 139 27.51 -9.57 -5.26
N SER A 140 28.23 -9.27 -4.18
CA SER A 140 27.65 -9.19 -2.84
C SER A 140 26.97 -7.84 -2.66
N GLY A 141 25.69 -7.88 -2.31
CA GLY A 141 24.95 -6.67 -2.01
C GLY A 141 25.22 -6.15 -0.61
N TYR A 142 24.44 -5.14 -0.23
CA TYR A 142 24.50 -4.54 1.10
C TYR A 142 23.73 -5.35 2.14
N ALA A 143 24.04 -5.13 3.41
CA ALA A 143 23.26 -5.70 4.51
C ALA A 143 21.76 -5.35 4.34
N PRO A 144 20.85 -6.31 4.57
CA PRO A 144 19.42 -6.05 4.45
C PRO A 144 18.98 -5.00 5.46
N LEU A 145 17.95 -4.23 5.11
CA LEU A 145 17.30 -3.28 6.00
C LEU A 145 15.85 -3.68 6.21
N ILE A 146 15.44 -3.81 7.47
CA ILE A 146 14.04 -4.06 7.84
C ILE A 146 13.35 -2.71 8.08
N VAL A 147 12.25 -2.48 7.39
CA VAL A 147 11.42 -1.28 7.49
C VAL A 147 10.01 -1.69 7.93
N LEU A 148 9.45 -0.99 8.92
CA LEU A 148 8.07 -1.15 9.35
C LEU A 148 7.21 -0.14 8.58
N GLU A 149 6.31 -0.59 7.73
CA GLU A 149 5.57 0.30 6.83
C GLU A 149 4.21 0.73 7.37
N ARG A 150 3.35 -0.24 7.70
CA ARG A 150 1.95 0.01 8.03
C ARG A 150 1.37 -1.00 9.02
N TYR A 151 0.30 -0.59 9.68
CA TYR A 151 -0.56 -1.46 10.47
C TYR A 151 -1.73 -1.91 9.61
N GLU A 152 -1.96 -3.21 9.55
CA GLU A 152 -3.08 -3.82 8.83
C GLU A 152 -3.86 -4.69 9.81
N ARG A 153 -5.20 -4.80 9.69
CA ARG A 153 -6.04 -5.49 10.69
C ARG A 153 -5.59 -6.95 10.84
N GLY A 154 -4.75 -7.22 11.86
CA GLY A 154 -4.14 -8.53 12.10
C GLY A 154 -2.64 -8.51 12.45
N GLY A 155 -1.91 -7.41 12.18
CA GLY A 155 -0.46 -7.35 12.47
C GLY A 155 0.28 -6.11 11.95
N ILE A 156 1.61 -6.12 12.08
CA ILE A 156 2.50 -5.08 11.54
C ILE A 156 3.09 -5.57 10.21
N TRP A 157 2.96 -4.78 9.15
CA TRP A 157 3.60 -5.04 7.86
C TRP A 157 5.08 -4.64 7.92
N ALA A 158 5.96 -5.63 7.82
CA ALA A 158 7.41 -5.46 7.81
C ALA A 158 7.97 -5.85 6.45
N THR A 159 8.82 -5.00 5.91
CA THR A 159 9.46 -5.18 4.60
C THR A 159 10.97 -5.24 4.79
N CYS A 160 11.61 -6.26 4.23
CA CYS A 160 13.06 -6.38 4.17
C CYS A 160 13.56 -6.01 2.78
N ARG A 161 14.51 -5.06 2.71
CA ARG A 161 15.04 -4.50 1.47
C ARG A 161 16.55 -4.70 1.41
N SER A 162 17.05 -5.18 0.27
CA SER A 162 18.49 -5.26 0.03
C SER A 162 18.81 -5.12 -1.45
N ALA A 163 19.97 -4.56 -1.79
CA ALA A 163 20.35 -4.25 -3.16
C ALA A 163 21.83 -4.52 -3.45
N GLY A 164 22.14 -4.68 -4.74
CA GLY A 164 23.51 -4.85 -5.24
C GLY A 164 23.94 -6.30 -5.45
N TRP A 165 22.98 -7.22 -5.56
CA TRP A 165 23.26 -8.66 -5.62
C TRP A 165 23.38 -9.19 -7.04
N TYR A 166 24.26 -10.18 -7.26
CA TYR A 166 24.25 -10.99 -8.47
C TYR A 166 24.86 -12.37 -8.22
N PRO A 167 24.25 -13.47 -8.69
CA PRO A 167 22.94 -13.56 -9.38
C PRO A 167 21.76 -13.22 -8.44
N ARG A 168 20.50 -13.42 -8.87
CA ARG A 168 19.33 -13.13 -8.00
C ARG A 168 19.45 -13.88 -6.66
N PRO A 169 19.46 -13.17 -5.51
CA PRO A 169 19.54 -13.81 -4.20
C PRO A 169 18.14 -14.26 -3.72
N ARG A 170 18.09 -15.00 -2.61
CA ARG A 170 16.85 -15.35 -1.89
C ARG A 170 16.76 -14.61 -0.58
N VAL A 171 15.57 -14.11 -0.24
CA VAL A 171 15.31 -13.48 1.06
C VAL A 171 14.60 -14.47 1.98
N LEU A 172 15.14 -14.67 3.17
CA LEU A 172 14.60 -15.59 4.17
C LEU A 172 14.33 -14.86 5.47
N TRP A 173 13.19 -15.17 6.09
CA TRP A 173 12.80 -14.66 7.39
C TRP A 173 12.99 -15.75 8.45
N ARG A 174 13.57 -15.38 9.59
CA ARG A 174 13.69 -16.27 10.77
C ARG A 174 13.20 -15.57 12.03
N ASP A 175 12.59 -16.34 12.93
CA ASP A 175 12.28 -15.90 14.28
C ASP A 175 13.51 -15.97 15.20
N LEU A 176 13.39 -15.50 16.46
CA LEU A 176 14.46 -15.57 17.48
C LEU A 176 14.93 -17.00 17.81
N ARG A 177 14.16 -18.02 17.44
CA ARG A 177 14.49 -19.43 17.66
C ARG A 177 15.13 -20.06 16.42
N GLY A 178 15.35 -19.27 15.37
CA GLY A 178 15.91 -19.72 14.10
C GLY A 178 14.90 -20.46 13.21
N GLN A 179 13.61 -20.44 13.55
CA GLN A 179 12.56 -21.07 12.75
C GLN A 179 12.24 -20.21 11.53
N HIS A 180 12.17 -20.84 10.35
CA HIS A 180 11.81 -20.17 9.11
C HIS A 180 10.35 -19.70 9.12
N LEU A 181 10.14 -18.43 8.78
CA LEU A 181 8.83 -17.83 8.63
C LEU A 181 8.47 -17.71 7.14
N PRO A 182 7.21 -17.99 6.75
CA PRO A 182 6.78 -17.82 5.37
C PRO A 182 6.69 -16.33 5.02
N SER A 183 7.32 -15.94 3.90
CA SER A 183 7.15 -14.61 3.30
C SER A 183 5.81 -14.50 2.58
N LEU A 184 5.19 -13.32 2.60
CA LEU A 184 3.95 -13.04 1.86
C LEU A 184 4.23 -12.69 0.39
N SER A 185 5.35 -12.01 0.14
CA SER A 185 5.83 -11.68 -1.20
C SER A 185 7.36 -11.67 -1.25
N GLU A 186 7.89 -11.93 -2.45
CA GLU A 186 9.30 -11.78 -2.78
C GLU A 186 9.39 -11.15 -4.18
N ASP A 187 9.64 -9.85 -4.19
CA ASP A 187 9.82 -9.07 -5.40
C ASP A 187 11.31 -8.87 -5.65
N ALA A 188 11.70 -8.94 -6.92
CA ALA A 188 13.08 -8.67 -7.32
C ALA A 188 13.08 -7.80 -8.57
N THR A 189 13.73 -6.66 -8.46
CA THR A 189 13.95 -5.72 -9.57
C THR A 189 15.42 -5.75 -9.97
N GLN A 190 15.68 -5.60 -11.26
CA GLN A 190 17.05 -5.53 -11.79
C GLN A 190 17.37 -4.09 -12.22
N ASP A 191 18.54 -3.59 -11.83
CA ASP A 191 19.02 -2.27 -12.23
C ASP A 191 19.63 -2.28 -13.65
N GLU A 192 19.91 -1.09 -14.20
CA GLU A 192 20.55 -0.95 -15.52
C GLU A 192 21.94 -1.61 -15.60
N LYS A 193 22.60 -1.82 -14.45
CA LYS A 193 23.91 -2.47 -14.33
C LYS A 193 23.79 -3.99 -14.21
N GLY A 194 22.58 -4.53 -14.23
CA GLY A 194 22.27 -5.95 -14.13
C GLY A 194 22.28 -6.53 -12.71
N LEU A 195 22.39 -5.71 -11.67
CA LEU A 195 22.34 -6.12 -10.26
C LEU A 195 20.88 -6.20 -9.78
N PHE A 196 20.63 -7.11 -8.85
CA PHE A 196 19.32 -7.32 -8.25
C PHE A 196 19.15 -6.52 -6.96
N ALA A 197 18.00 -5.86 -6.86
CA ALA A 197 17.41 -5.38 -5.62
C ALA A 197 16.22 -6.26 -5.28
N VAL A 198 16.21 -6.78 -4.06
CA VAL A 198 15.20 -7.71 -3.55
C VAL A 198 14.43 -7.09 -2.41
N GLU A 199 13.14 -7.35 -2.40
CA GLU A 199 12.19 -6.87 -1.42
C GLU A 199 11.28 -8.03 -1.01
N SER A 200 11.18 -8.29 0.29
CA SER A 200 10.26 -9.31 0.82
C SER A 200 9.43 -8.73 1.94
N SER A 201 8.16 -9.10 1.99
CA SER A 201 7.22 -8.62 3.00
C SER A 201 6.67 -9.75 3.87
N ILE A 202 6.44 -9.44 5.15
CA ILE A 202 5.81 -10.33 6.12
C ILE A 202 4.86 -9.53 7.05
N VAL A 203 3.80 -10.18 7.53
CA VAL A 203 2.91 -9.61 8.54
C VAL A 203 3.19 -10.26 9.89
N LEU A 204 3.55 -9.46 10.88
CA LEU A 204 3.78 -9.88 12.25
C LEU A 204 2.46 -9.89 13.02
N THR A 205 1.91 -11.07 13.32
CA THR A 205 0.65 -11.24 14.05
C THR A 205 0.83 -11.16 15.57
N ARG A 206 -0.23 -10.74 16.28
CA ARG A 206 -0.23 -10.66 17.76
C ARG A 206 -0.07 -12.03 18.40
N GLY A 207 0.80 -12.12 19.40
CA GLY A 207 0.84 -13.27 20.33
C GLY A 207 2.23 -13.81 20.65
N VAL A 208 3.30 -13.28 20.06
CA VAL A 208 4.66 -13.72 20.39
C VAL A 208 5.59 -12.53 20.31
N SER A 209 6.31 -12.23 21.39
CA SER A 209 7.48 -11.36 21.39
C SER A 209 8.54 -11.98 20.47
N GLN A 210 8.54 -11.61 19.18
CA GLN A 210 9.44 -12.15 18.17
C GLN A 210 10.36 -11.03 17.69
N GLY A 211 11.64 -11.13 18.05
CA GLY A 211 12.68 -10.53 17.23
C GLY A 211 12.66 -11.20 15.86
N LEU A 212 12.78 -10.37 14.84
CA LEU A 212 12.68 -10.74 13.45
C LEU A 212 14.06 -10.57 12.83
N SER A 213 14.58 -11.62 12.20
CA SER A 213 15.83 -11.55 11.45
C SER A 213 15.54 -11.78 9.98
N CYS A 214 16.05 -10.86 9.15
CA CYS A 214 16.03 -10.99 7.70
C CYS A 214 17.42 -11.38 7.20
N TRP A 215 17.45 -12.38 6.33
CA TRP A 215 18.67 -12.95 5.77
C TRP A 215 18.61 -12.92 4.26
N VAL A 216 19.70 -12.51 3.63
CA VAL A 216 19.83 -12.56 2.16
C VAL A 216 20.87 -13.63 1.83
N GLN A 217 20.42 -14.68 1.14
CA GLN A 217 21.25 -15.83 0.79
C GLN A 217 21.49 -15.86 -0.72
N GLN A 218 22.77 -15.80 -1.13
CA GLN A 218 23.15 -15.81 -2.54
C GLN A 218 23.38 -17.24 -3.08
N SER A 219 23.98 -18.10 -2.26
CA SER A 219 24.30 -19.50 -2.57
C SER A 219 24.39 -20.28 -1.24
N PRO A 220 24.18 -21.61 -1.22
CA PRO A 220 24.26 -22.39 0.03
C PRO A 220 25.61 -22.28 0.77
N GLN A 221 26.67 -21.87 0.07
CA GLN A 221 28.04 -21.76 0.60
C GLN A 221 28.49 -20.30 0.82
N SER A 222 27.67 -19.29 0.47
CA SER A 222 28.02 -17.89 0.68
C SER A 222 27.77 -17.46 2.13
N PRO A 223 28.58 -16.55 2.70
CA PRO A 223 28.32 -15.99 4.02
C PRO A 223 26.94 -15.30 4.05
N GLU A 224 26.13 -15.62 5.05
CA GLU A 224 24.80 -15.02 5.22
C GLU A 224 24.97 -13.59 5.79
N LEU A 225 24.40 -12.57 5.12
CA LEU A 225 24.28 -11.23 5.70
C LEU A 225 22.94 -11.09 6.42
N GLU A 226 23.00 -10.76 7.70
CA GLU A 226 21.86 -10.64 8.60
C GLU A 226 21.52 -9.17 8.91
N SER A 227 20.24 -8.87 9.04
CA SER A 227 19.75 -7.76 9.84
C SER A 227 18.71 -8.26 10.83
N ALA A 228 18.91 -7.97 12.11
CA ALA A 228 18.00 -8.30 13.19
C ALA A 228 17.27 -7.04 13.67
N LEU A 229 15.94 -7.12 13.77
CA LEU A 229 15.09 -6.09 14.35
C LEU A 229 14.30 -6.70 15.51
N HIS A 230 14.47 -6.14 16.70
CA HIS A 230 13.66 -6.50 17.87
C HIS A 230 12.46 -5.57 17.96
N VAL A 231 11.28 -6.06 17.55
CA VAL A 231 10.02 -5.35 17.76
C VAL A 231 9.50 -5.74 19.13
N TYR A 232 9.67 -4.85 20.10
CA TYR A 232 9.03 -5.01 21.40
C TYR A 232 7.52 -4.70 21.25
N ASP A 233 6.68 -5.33 22.07
CA ASP A 233 5.24 -5.09 22.12
C ASP A 233 4.76 -3.62 22.33
N PRO A 234 5.56 -2.59 22.72
CA PRO A 234 5.05 -1.22 22.84
C PRO A 234 4.59 -0.58 21.52
N PHE A 235 4.89 -1.16 20.36
CA PHE A 235 4.49 -0.60 19.07
C PHE A 235 3.02 -0.86 18.72
N PHE A 236 2.36 -1.82 19.38
CA PHE A 236 0.91 -1.94 19.28
C PHE A 236 0.25 -0.82 20.10
N HIS A 237 0.14 0.38 19.52
CA HIS A 237 -0.73 1.46 19.98
C HIS A 237 -2.22 1.08 19.81
N ASP A 238 -2.64 -0.04 20.39
CA ASP A 238 -4.02 -0.13 20.85
C ASP A 238 -4.06 0.64 22.15
N ALA A 239 -4.46 1.90 22.03
CA ALA A 239 -4.77 2.79 23.13
C ALA A 239 -5.50 2.01 24.21
N TYR A 240 -4.78 1.72 25.31
CA TYR A 240 -5.19 0.92 26.44
C TYR A 240 -6.64 1.26 26.84
N PRO A 241 -7.65 0.47 26.40
CA PRO A 241 -9.04 0.84 26.60
C PRO A 241 -9.36 0.85 28.10
N TRP A 242 -8.68 -0.01 28.85
CA TRP A 242 -8.75 -0.08 30.30
C TRP A 242 -8.10 1.11 31.01
N MET A 243 -7.05 1.74 30.46
CA MET A 243 -6.44 2.95 31.04
C MET A 243 -7.28 4.20 30.74
N ILE A 244 -7.89 4.28 29.56
CA ILE A 244 -8.87 5.32 29.24
C ILE A 244 -10.09 5.16 30.15
N ALA A 245 -10.60 3.93 30.30
CA ALA A 245 -11.68 3.63 31.24
C ALA A 245 -11.31 4.00 32.68
N LEU A 246 -10.11 3.65 33.16
CA LEU A 246 -9.63 4.04 34.50
C LEU A 246 -9.50 5.56 34.65
N SER A 247 -9.02 6.26 33.63
CA SER A 247 -8.87 7.73 33.65
C SER A 247 -10.24 8.41 33.70
N VAL A 248 -11.21 7.93 32.91
CA VAL A 248 -12.59 8.41 32.93
C VAL A 248 -13.24 8.10 34.29
N VAL A 249 -13.07 6.88 34.82
CA VAL A 249 -13.57 6.50 36.14
C VAL A 249 -12.96 7.37 37.24
N LEU A 250 -11.66 7.65 37.18
CA LEU A 250 -10.98 8.52 38.15
C LEU A 250 -11.53 9.95 38.11
N VAL A 251 -11.74 10.52 36.91
CA VAL A 251 -12.34 11.86 36.74
C VAL A 251 -13.76 11.89 37.30
N VAL A 252 -14.56 10.85 37.03
CA VAL A 252 -15.92 10.72 37.58
C VAL A 252 -15.90 10.63 39.10
N VAL A 253 -15.00 9.84 39.69
CA VAL A 253 -14.86 9.72 41.15
C VAL A 253 -14.45 11.05 41.77
N VAL A 254 -13.49 11.77 41.20
CA VAL A 254 -13.07 13.09 41.69
C VAL A 254 -14.21 14.10 41.58
N ALA A 255 -14.97 14.11 40.48
CA ALA A 255 -16.14 14.95 40.32
C ALA A 255 -17.22 14.63 41.36
N LEU A 256 -17.50 13.35 41.61
CA LEU A 256 -18.46 12.91 42.63
C LEU A 256 -18.01 13.32 44.03
N LEU A 257 -16.73 13.18 44.37
CA LEU A 257 -16.18 13.66 45.64
C LEU A 257 -16.29 15.18 45.78
N GLY A 258 -16.00 15.94 44.72
CA GLY A 258 -16.20 17.38 44.68
C GLY A 258 -17.66 17.78 44.89
N ILE A 259 -18.60 17.09 44.23
CA ILE A 259 -20.04 17.28 44.40
C ILE A 259 -20.47 16.95 45.83
N ILE A 260 -19.98 15.86 46.42
CA ILE A 260 -20.29 15.49 47.80
C ILE A 260 -19.84 16.58 48.77
N VAL A 261 -18.60 17.08 48.64
CA VAL A 261 -18.08 18.18 49.48
C VAL A 261 -18.89 19.46 49.28
N TYR A 262 -19.26 19.78 48.04
CA TYR A 262 -20.10 20.92 47.71
C TYR A 262 -21.52 20.81 48.33
N LEU A 263 -22.13 19.63 48.26
CA LEU A 263 -23.43 19.34 48.87
C LEU A 263 -23.37 19.39 50.41
N PHE A 264 -22.29 18.94 51.04
CA PHE A 264 -22.08 19.11 52.48
C PHE A 264 -21.95 20.57 52.89
N LYS A 265 -21.25 21.39 52.08
CA LYS A 265 -21.20 22.85 52.26
C LYS A 265 -22.58 23.49 52.12
N ILE A 266 -23.37 23.07 51.12
CA ILE A 266 -24.74 23.55 50.92
C ILE A 266 -25.67 23.12 52.05
N LYS A 267 -25.57 21.87 52.54
CA LYS A 267 -26.37 21.40 53.69
C LYS A 267 -26.04 22.20 54.95
N GLY A 268 -24.76 22.50 55.19
CA GLY A 268 -24.33 23.38 56.27
C GLY A 268 -24.82 24.83 56.12
N TYR A 269 -24.94 25.32 54.88
CA TYR A 269 -25.45 26.65 54.56
C TYR A 269 -26.99 26.76 54.64
N ILE A 270 -27.71 25.73 54.20
CA ILE A 270 -29.18 25.69 54.17
C ILE A 270 -29.76 25.45 55.57
N GLN A 271 -29.09 24.68 56.43
CA GLN A 271 -29.58 24.39 57.78
C GLN A 271 -29.58 25.61 58.72
N ILE A 272 -28.88 26.70 58.35
CA ILE A 272 -28.81 27.94 59.14
C ILE A 272 -29.91 28.95 58.75
N ASN A 273 -30.53 28.87 57.56
CA ASN A 273 -31.28 30.01 57.01
C ASN A 273 -32.69 29.77 56.39
N ILE A 274 -33.32 28.59 56.48
CA ILE A 274 -34.72 28.41 55.98
C ILE A 274 -35.56 27.51 56.92
N PRO A 275 -36.76 27.92 57.38
CA PRO A 275 -37.63 27.11 58.23
C PRO A 275 -38.23 25.89 57.51
N GLN A 276 -38.30 24.78 58.25
CA GLN A 276 -38.56 23.39 57.88
C GLN A 276 -39.89 23.06 57.16
N ARG A 277 -40.76 24.05 56.85
CA ARG A 277 -42.07 23.83 56.20
C ARG A 277 -42.09 23.96 54.67
N ILE A 278 -41.09 24.59 54.05
CA ILE A 278 -41.07 24.82 52.59
C ILE A 278 -40.50 23.62 51.82
N CYS A 279 -39.63 22.81 52.44
CA CYS A 279 -39.01 21.64 51.80
C CYS A 279 -40.00 20.50 51.50
N ALA A 280 -41.09 20.37 52.25
CA ALA A 280 -42.12 19.35 51.99
C ALA A 280 -43.00 19.68 50.76
N GLY A 281 -43.12 20.96 50.39
CA GLY A 281 -43.88 21.39 49.21
C GLY A 281 -43.13 21.16 47.90
N LEU A 282 -41.84 21.51 47.86
CA LEU A 282 -41.02 21.41 46.64
C LEU A 282 -40.66 19.97 46.24
N SER A 283 -40.45 19.07 47.22
CA SER A 283 -40.18 17.65 46.93
C SER A 283 -41.37 16.97 46.24
N SER A 284 -42.59 17.30 46.66
CA SER A 284 -43.82 16.76 46.05
C SER A 284 -44.08 17.28 44.63
N PHE A 285 -43.60 18.49 44.30
CA PHE A 285 -43.77 19.11 42.98
C PHE A 285 -42.75 18.57 41.97
N SER A 286 -41.49 18.41 42.38
CA SER A 286 -40.41 17.87 41.54
C SER A 286 -40.63 16.39 41.18
N GLU A 287 -41.14 15.58 42.11
CA GLU A 287 -41.42 14.16 41.86
C GLU A 287 -42.62 13.96 40.90
N LYS A 288 -43.59 14.89 40.91
CA LYS A 288 -44.69 14.93 39.93
C LYS A 288 -44.18 15.28 38.52
N GLN A 289 -43.30 16.28 38.39
CA GLN A 289 -42.69 16.66 37.10
C GLN A 289 -41.78 15.58 36.52
N GLY A 290 -40.99 14.90 37.37
CA GLY A 290 -40.11 13.80 36.94
C GLY A 290 -40.88 12.57 36.47
N LYS A 291 -42.00 12.25 37.11
CA LYS A 291 -42.92 11.20 36.65
C LYS A 291 -43.64 11.63 35.37
N GLU A 292 -44.07 12.89 35.24
CA GLU A 292 -44.70 13.42 34.01
C GLU A 292 -43.78 13.31 32.77
N LEU A 293 -42.50 13.66 32.89
CA LEU A 293 -41.51 13.55 31.80
C LEU A 293 -41.19 12.09 31.41
N ALA A 294 -41.20 11.17 32.38
CA ALA A 294 -41.00 9.75 32.12
C ALA A 294 -42.23 9.10 31.43
N TRP A 295 -43.46 9.51 31.80
CA TRP A 295 -44.67 9.07 31.12
C TRP A 295 -44.70 9.55 29.65
N ARG A 296 -44.31 10.80 29.35
CA ARG A 296 -44.24 11.32 27.96
C ARG A 296 -43.33 10.52 27.03
N ARG A 297 -42.28 9.86 27.55
CA ARG A 297 -41.39 9.01 26.75
C ARG A 297 -42.08 7.73 26.25
N TYR A 298 -43.07 7.23 27.01
CA TYR A 298 -43.87 6.03 26.70
C TYR A 298 -45.27 6.30 26.15
N THR A 299 -45.86 7.50 26.34
CA THR A 299 -47.25 7.78 25.98
C THR A 299 -47.46 8.65 24.73
N VAL A 300 -46.41 9.19 24.11
CA VAL A 300 -46.53 9.92 22.83
C VAL A 300 -46.25 8.92 21.70
N PRO A 301 -47.28 8.49 20.95
CA PRO A 301 -47.09 7.64 19.77
C PRO A 301 -46.21 8.37 18.76
N ILE A 302 -45.34 7.65 18.05
CA ILE A 302 -44.68 8.23 16.88
C ILE A 302 -45.71 8.22 15.76
N GLU A 303 -46.15 9.39 15.33
CA GLU A 303 -47.18 9.54 14.31
C GLU A 303 -46.56 9.43 12.92
N GLU A 304 -47.12 8.53 12.10
CA GLU A 304 -46.81 8.49 10.68
C GLU A 304 -47.49 9.68 9.98
N VAL A 305 -46.71 10.52 9.30
CA VAL A 305 -47.23 11.72 8.67
C VAL A 305 -47.20 11.61 7.15
N ASN A 306 -48.36 11.88 6.56
CA ASN A 306 -48.53 11.92 5.13
C ASN A 306 -47.97 13.22 4.52
N VAL A 307 -46.68 13.25 4.18
CA VAL A 307 -45.98 14.46 3.69
C VAL A 307 -46.39 14.82 2.26
N VAL A 308 -46.86 16.04 2.04
CA VAL A 308 -47.14 16.62 0.70
C VAL A 308 -46.12 17.72 0.44
N LEU A 309 -45.48 17.71 -0.73
CA LEU A 309 -44.47 18.70 -1.12
C LEU A 309 -45.14 20.00 -1.59
N ASP A 310 -44.58 21.14 -1.16
CA ASP A 310 -45.08 22.48 -1.47
C ASP A 310 -44.47 23.04 -2.75
N SER A 311 -45.30 23.17 -3.78
CA SER A 311 -44.92 23.71 -5.10
C SER A 311 -44.48 25.18 -5.06
N ASN A 312 -44.87 25.96 -4.05
CA ASN A 312 -44.42 27.34 -3.88
C ASN A 312 -42.95 27.40 -3.44
N THR A 313 -42.49 26.39 -2.71
CA THR A 313 -41.09 26.31 -2.24
C THR A 313 -40.18 25.66 -3.29
N ALA A 314 -40.70 24.78 -4.13
CA ALA A 314 -39.91 24.01 -5.09
C ALA A 314 -39.15 24.88 -6.10
N HIS A 315 -37.86 24.60 -6.30
CA HIS A 315 -37.08 25.20 -7.37
C HIS A 315 -37.74 24.96 -8.76
N CYS A 316 -37.58 25.88 -9.71
CA CYS A 316 -38.22 25.80 -11.04
C CYS A 316 -37.82 24.56 -11.88
N ASP A 317 -36.63 23.99 -11.67
CA ASP A 317 -36.24 22.69 -12.24
C ASP A 317 -36.99 21.47 -11.64
N LEU A 318 -37.71 21.62 -10.54
CA LEU A 318 -38.39 20.50 -9.88
C LEU A 318 -39.85 20.38 -10.34
N VAL A 319 -40.19 19.23 -10.90
CA VAL A 319 -41.54 18.88 -11.34
C VAL A 319 -42.15 17.97 -10.28
N LEU A 320 -43.18 18.48 -9.60
CA LEU A 320 -43.96 17.74 -8.61
C LEU A 320 -45.13 17.02 -9.30
N SER A 321 -45.53 15.87 -8.76
CA SER A 321 -46.80 15.24 -9.14
C SER A 321 -48.00 16.05 -8.64
N GLU A 322 -49.17 15.83 -9.24
CA GLU A 322 -50.42 16.55 -8.89
C GLU A 322 -50.82 16.36 -7.42
N ASP A 323 -50.53 15.19 -6.85
CA ASP A 323 -50.75 14.86 -5.43
C ASP A 323 -49.64 15.35 -4.50
N GLY A 324 -48.57 15.97 -5.04
CA GLY A 324 -47.41 16.42 -4.29
C GLY A 324 -46.61 15.31 -3.60
N LYS A 325 -46.79 14.04 -3.99
CA LYS A 325 -46.10 12.89 -3.40
C LYS A 325 -44.83 12.48 -4.11
N SER A 326 -44.63 12.92 -5.34
CA SER A 326 -43.43 12.61 -6.11
C SER A 326 -42.79 13.89 -6.61
N VAL A 327 -41.47 13.88 -6.70
CA VAL A 327 -40.69 14.97 -7.24
C VAL A 327 -39.57 14.42 -8.09
N LYS A 328 -39.40 15.03 -9.26
CA LYS A 328 -38.30 14.75 -10.17
C LYS A 328 -37.71 16.03 -10.67
N ARG A 329 -36.44 15.97 -11.08
CA ARG A 329 -35.84 17.08 -11.82
C ARG A 329 -36.26 17.01 -13.29
N GLY A 330 -36.83 18.09 -13.81
CA GLY A 330 -37.13 18.24 -15.23
C GLY A 330 -35.91 18.67 -16.04
N ASP A 331 -35.90 18.33 -17.33
CA ASP A 331 -34.84 18.73 -18.27
C ASP A 331 -34.99 20.18 -18.75
N THR A 332 -36.20 20.75 -18.62
CA THR A 332 -36.52 22.13 -19.01
C THR A 332 -36.90 22.95 -17.78
N LEU A 333 -36.37 24.17 -17.70
CA LEU A 333 -36.77 25.17 -16.72
C LEU A 333 -38.26 25.49 -16.86
N GLN A 334 -39.03 25.34 -15.78
CA GLN A 334 -40.41 25.78 -15.75
C GLN A 334 -40.47 27.31 -15.65
N ASP A 335 -41.33 27.93 -16.45
CA ASP A 335 -41.58 29.37 -16.44
C ASP A 335 -42.52 29.74 -15.28
N ILE A 336 -41.97 29.78 -14.07
CA ILE A 336 -42.69 30.03 -12.82
C ILE A 336 -42.04 31.22 -12.09
N PRO A 337 -42.82 32.16 -11.52
CA PRO A 337 -42.28 33.31 -10.80
C PRO A 337 -41.35 32.92 -9.64
N ASP A 338 -40.24 33.65 -9.51
CA ASP A 338 -39.30 33.52 -8.39
C ASP A 338 -39.80 34.30 -7.16
N ILE A 339 -40.70 33.68 -6.40
CA ILE A 339 -41.24 34.23 -5.14
C ILE A 339 -40.29 33.99 -3.97
N THR A 340 -40.47 34.72 -2.87
CA THR A 340 -39.57 34.70 -1.69
C THR A 340 -39.40 33.30 -1.10
N GLU A 341 -40.47 32.52 -1.08
CA GLU A 341 -40.55 31.18 -0.47
C GLU A 341 -39.84 30.11 -1.31
N ARG A 342 -39.56 30.40 -2.59
CA ARG A 342 -38.98 29.45 -3.55
C ARG A 342 -37.47 29.30 -3.37
N PHE A 343 -36.96 28.08 -3.42
CA PHE A 343 -35.51 27.87 -3.45
C PHE A 343 -34.91 28.25 -4.82
N ASN A 344 -33.86 29.06 -4.80
CA ASN A 344 -33.08 29.47 -5.97
C ASN A 344 -31.65 29.85 -5.54
N PRO A 345 -30.57 29.24 -6.07
CA PRO A 345 -30.47 28.31 -7.21
C PRO A 345 -30.52 26.82 -6.83
N TRP A 346 -30.76 26.52 -5.55
CA TRP A 346 -30.72 25.14 -5.05
C TRP A 346 -32.01 24.40 -5.32
N ARG A 347 -31.89 23.16 -5.81
CA ARG A 347 -33.01 22.29 -6.21
C ARG A 347 -33.66 21.61 -5.02
N CYS A 348 -34.14 22.43 -4.08
CA CYS A 348 -34.79 21.97 -2.87
C CYS A 348 -36.30 22.18 -2.95
N VAL A 349 -37.02 21.45 -2.10
CA VAL A 349 -38.46 21.60 -1.86
C VAL A 349 -38.76 21.23 -0.41
N LEU A 350 -39.75 21.91 0.19
CA LEU A 350 -40.25 21.63 1.53
C LEU A 350 -41.59 20.89 1.48
N GLY A 351 -41.92 20.19 2.56
CA GLY A 351 -43.28 19.75 2.82
C GLY A 351 -44.18 20.90 3.26
N CYS A 352 -45.46 20.87 2.87
CA CYS A 352 -46.47 21.87 3.23
C CYS A 352 -46.64 21.99 4.75
N ASN A 353 -46.57 20.85 5.46
CA ASN A 353 -46.77 20.80 6.90
C ASN A 353 -45.45 20.94 7.65
N GLY A 354 -45.37 21.95 8.52
CA GLY A 354 -44.27 22.14 9.46
C GLY A 354 -44.68 21.75 10.88
N PHE A 355 -43.76 21.15 11.63
CA PHE A 355 -43.99 20.62 12.97
C PHE A 355 -43.36 21.53 14.04
N THR A 356 -44.05 21.69 15.17
CA THR A 356 -43.59 22.48 16.35
C THR A 356 -43.67 21.71 17.67
N SER A 357 -44.03 20.43 17.62
CA SER A 357 -44.17 19.54 18.77
C SER A 357 -44.36 18.10 18.32
N GLY A 358 -44.13 17.15 19.22
CA GLY A 358 -44.45 15.73 19.02
C GLY A 358 -43.38 14.94 18.28
N ARG A 359 -43.71 13.69 17.97
CA ARG A 359 -42.83 12.73 17.28
C ARG A 359 -43.48 12.28 15.98
N GLN A 360 -42.80 12.53 14.88
CA GLN A 360 -43.28 12.21 13.55
C GLN A 360 -42.28 11.36 12.79
N TYR A 361 -42.77 10.50 11.91
CA TYR A 361 -41.95 9.91 10.87
C TYR A 361 -42.66 9.89 9.52
N TRP A 362 -41.87 9.83 8.45
CA TRP A 362 -42.35 9.55 7.10
C TRP A 362 -41.27 8.79 6.33
N GLU A 363 -41.68 8.13 5.26
CA GLU A 363 -40.78 7.34 4.44
C GLU A 363 -40.64 7.95 3.04
N VAL A 364 -39.42 7.91 2.53
CA VAL A 364 -39.09 8.39 1.18
C VAL A 364 -38.41 7.27 0.42
N GLU A 365 -38.97 6.96 -0.74
CA GLU A 365 -38.45 5.98 -1.69
C GLU A 365 -37.68 6.69 -2.82
N VAL A 366 -36.49 6.19 -3.10
CA VAL A 366 -35.57 6.68 -4.13
C VAL A 366 -35.62 5.72 -5.31
N LEU A 367 -36.11 6.17 -6.47
CA LEU A 367 -36.34 5.29 -7.63
C LEU A 367 -35.24 5.37 -8.70
N ASP A 368 -34.62 6.54 -8.88
CA ASP A 368 -33.56 6.73 -9.89
C ASP A 368 -32.39 7.55 -9.29
N ALA A 369 -31.16 7.06 -9.47
CA ALA A 369 -30.06 7.29 -8.53
C ALA A 369 -28.98 8.26 -9.05
N GLY A 370 -29.43 9.45 -9.49
CA GLY A 370 -28.60 10.66 -9.43
C GLY A 370 -28.31 11.09 -7.98
N GLY A 371 -27.72 12.27 -7.78
CA GLY A 371 -27.50 12.80 -6.43
C GLY A 371 -28.82 13.20 -5.74
N TRP A 372 -29.01 12.88 -4.46
CA TRP A 372 -30.22 13.22 -3.72
C TRP A 372 -29.94 13.35 -2.23
N THR A 373 -30.75 14.12 -1.51
CA THR A 373 -30.71 14.18 -0.05
C THR A 373 -32.12 14.38 0.52
N VAL A 374 -32.41 13.70 1.62
CA VAL A 374 -33.68 13.76 2.35
C VAL A 374 -33.44 14.09 3.80
N GLY A 375 -34.36 14.83 4.40
CA GLY A 375 -34.27 15.19 5.81
C GLY A 375 -35.31 16.21 6.23
N VAL A 376 -34.90 17.08 7.14
CA VAL A 376 -35.72 18.16 7.66
C VAL A 376 -34.98 19.48 7.59
N SER A 377 -35.76 20.56 7.45
CA SER A 377 -35.25 21.91 7.45
C SER A 377 -36.13 22.82 8.32
N ARG A 378 -35.50 23.76 9.01
CA ARG A 378 -36.17 24.78 9.80
C ARG A 378 -36.82 25.82 8.87
N GLU A 379 -37.96 26.36 9.25
CA GLU A 379 -38.79 27.24 8.41
C GLU A 379 -38.04 28.49 7.90
N ASP A 380 -37.13 29.02 8.71
CA ASP A 380 -36.30 30.19 8.46
C ASP A 380 -35.02 29.89 7.66
N VAL A 381 -34.88 28.69 7.11
CA VAL A 381 -33.74 28.33 6.26
C VAL A 381 -33.59 29.33 5.12
N LYS A 382 -32.34 29.74 4.84
CA LYS A 382 -32.03 30.60 3.69
C LYS A 382 -32.47 29.90 2.41
N ARG A 383 -33.25 30.59 1.56
CA ARG A 383 -33.79 30.02 0.31
C ARG A 383 -33.18 30.62 -0.97
N LYS A 384 -32.45 31.73 -0.83
CA LYS A 384 -31.88 32.50 -1.95
C LYS A 384 -30.37 32.53 -1.89
N GLY A 385 -29.74 32.45 -3.07
CA GLY A 385 -28.28 32.53 -3.22
C GLY A 385 -27.59 31.28 -2.68
N ASP A 386 -26.33 31.43 -2.25
CA ASP A 386 -25.55 30.29 -1.77
C ASP A 386 -26.04 29.78 -0.41
N ILE A 387 -26.26 28.47 -0.28
CA ILE A 387 -26.82 27.81 0.91
C ILE A 387 -25.87 26.67 1.27
N GLU A 388 -25.35 26.69 2.50
CA GLU A 388 -24.60 25.56 3.03
C GLU A 388 -25.56 24.58 3.72
N PHE A 389 -25.55 23.32 3.27
CA PHE A 389 -26.38 22.28 3.88
C PHE A 389 -25.71 21.72 5.14
N LYS A 390 -26.07 22.28 6.30
CA LYS A 390 -25.55 21.88 7.61
C LYS A 390 -26.55 22.21 8.74
N PRO A 391 -26.42 21.58 9.92
CA PRO A 391 -27.33 21.78 11.05
C PRO A 391 -27.40 23.23 11.54
N GLU A 392 -26.28 23.95 11.50
CA GLU A 392 -26.20 25.35 11.94
C GLU A 392 -27.07 26.29 11.09
N GLU A 393 -27.24 25.97 9.80
CA GLU A 393 -28.15 26.67 8.88
C GLU A 393 -29.59 26.15 8.96
N GLY A 394 -29.86 25.20 9.87
CA GLY A 394 -31.19 24.62 10.07
C GLY A 394 -31.53 23.51 9.09
N ILE A 395 -30.55 22.75 8.57
CA ILE A 395 -30.78 21.59 7.69
C ILE A 395 -30.16 20.34 8.32
N TRP A 396 -30.98 19.30 8.51
CA TRP A 396 -30.53 17.98 8.98
C TRP A 396 -30.95 16.94 7.96
N ALA A 397 -29.99 16.39 7.21
CA ALA A 397 -30.29 15.49 6.10
C ALA A 397 -29.19 14.44 5.87
N VAL A 398 -29.58 13.37 5.20
CA VAL A 398 -28.68 12.32 4.67
C VAL A 398 -28.98 12.11 3.19
N GLY A 399 -27.99 11.63 2.44
CA GLY A 399 -28.24 11.27 1.06
C GLY A 399 -26.99 10.95 0.26
N ASN A 400 -27.20 10.63 -1.02
CA ASN A 400 -26.13 10.35 -1.95
C ASN A 400 -25.70 11.63 -2.68
N TRP A 401 -24.47 12.07 -2.45
CA TRP A 401 -23.90 13.22 -3.13
C TRP A 401 -22.63 12.80 -3.88
N ALA A 402 -22.59 13.05 -5.19
CA ALA A 402 -21.45 12.71 -6.06
C ALA A 402 -21.01 11.23 -5.94
N GLY A 403 -21.96 10.31 -5.73
CA GLY A 403 -21.69 8.87 -5.61
C GLY A 403 -21.37 8.41 -4.18
N HIS A 404 -21.34 9.30 -3.20
CA HIS A 404 -21.06 8.99 -1.80
C HIS A 404 -22.30 9.17 -0.93
N PHE A 405 -22.65 8.14 -0.15
CA PHE A 405 -23.72 8.23 0.85
C PHE A 405 -23.20 8.89 2.13
N GLN A 406 -23.80 10.01 2.52
CA GLN A 406 -23.27 10.92 3.55
C GLN A 406 -24.38 11.54 4.40
N ALA A 407 -24.06 11.87 5.66
CA ALA A 407 -24.85 12.77 6.49
C ALA A 407 -24.29 14.20 6.41
N LEU A 408 -25.18 15.19 6.30
CA LEU A 408 -24.82 16.60 6.15
C LEU A 408 -24.47 17.22 7.51
N THR A 409 -23.35 16.80 8.09
CA THR A 409 -22.79 17.29 9.36
C THR A 409 -21.76 18.41 9.14
N SER A 410 -21.44 19.11 10.22
CA SER A 410 -20.44 20.20 10.28
C SER A 410 -19.36 19.84 11.31
N PRO A 411 -18.08 20.19 11.09
CA PRO A 411 -17.55 21.06 10.04
C PRO A 411 -17.35 20.36 8.67
N SER A 412 -17.40 19.04 8.64
CA SER A 412 -17.27 18.23 7.42
C SER A 412 -18.35 17.15 7.39
N ARG A 413 -18.92 16.90 6.21
CA ARG A 413 -19.93 15.85 6.02
C ARG A 413 -19.40 14.48 6.48
N THR A 414 -20.25 13.71 7.16
CA THR A 414 -19.91 12.37 7.66
C THR A 414 -20.18 11.34 6.57
N LEU A 415 -19.13 10.64 6.11
CA LEU A 415 -19.26 9.54 5.14
C LEU A 415 -19.82 8.28 5.80
N LEU A 416 -20.88 7.70 5.21
CA LEU A 416 -21.55 6.50 5.69
C LEU A 416 -21.13 5.29 4.84
N ALA A 417 -19.82 5.01 4.77
CA ALA A 417 -19.23 4.04 3.84
C ALA A 417 -19.66 2.57 4.11
N GLU A 418 -20.06 2.25 5.33
CA GLU A 418 -20.44 0.90 5.75
C GLU A 418 -21.91 0.58 5.44
N ILE A 419 -22.70 1.57 5.02
CA ILE A 419 -24.14 1.42 4.75
C ILE A 419 -24.37 1.48 3.24
N GLN A 420 -24.91 0.41 2.66
CA GLN A 420 -25.35 0.41 1.28
C GLN A 420 -26.46 1.45 1.10
N THR A 421 -26.42 2.24 0.02
CA THR A 421 -27.43 3.29 -0.21
C THR A 421 -28.83 2.67 -0.26
N PRO A 422 -29.71 2.93 0.72
CA PRO A 422 -31.01 2.28 0.83
C PRO A 422 -31.98 2.85 -0.22
N ARG A 423 -32.93 2.03 -0.64
CA ARG A 423 -33.98 2.47 -1.58
C ARG A 423 -35.09 3.20 -0.85
N ARG A 424 -35.38 2.81 0.39
CA ARG A 424 -36.39 3.46 1.23
C ARG A 424 -35.83 3.89 2.57
N ILE A 425 -36.04 5.16 2.88
CA ILE A 425 -35.49 5.82 4.07
C ILE A 425 -36.63 6.36 4.90
N ARG A 426 -36.63 6.00 6.18
CA ARG A 426 -37.50 6.61 7.18
C ARG A 426 -36.78 7.79 7.81
N VAL A 427 -37.41 8.96 7.73
CA VAL A 427 -36.99 10.17 8.45
C VAL A 427 -37.83 10.26 9.72
N SER A 428 -37.18 10.36 10.87
CA SER A 428 -37.81 10.44 12.19
C SER A 428 -37.43 11.75 12.86
N LEU A 429 -38.44 12.52 13.25
CA LEU A 429 -38.32 13.79 13.95
C LEU A 429 -38.98 13.65 15.33
N ASP A 430 -38.19 13.77 16.38
CA ASP A 430 -38.69 14.03 17.74
C ASP A 430 -38.47 15.50 18.03
N TYR A 431 -39.50 16.32 17.82
CA TYR A 431 -39.40 17.75 18.03
C TYR A 431 -39.18 18.08 19.51
N ASP A 432 -39.84 17.35 20.41
CA ASP A 432 -39.83 17.60 21.84
C ASP A 432 -38.48 17.26 22.49
N GLU A 433 -37.82 16.19 22.03
CA GLU A 433 -36.45 15.85 22.45
C GLU A 433 -35.37 16.54 21.60
N GLY A 434 -35.71 17.18 20.48
CA GLY A 434 -34.72 17.81 19.63
C GLY A 434 -33.92 16.81 18.79
N ARG A 435 -34.51 15.70 18.35
CA ARG A 435 -33.80 14.58 17.69
C ARG A 435 -34.24 14.41 16.25
N VAL A 436 -33.28 14.26 15.35
CA VAL A 436 -33.50 13.87 13.95
C VAL A 436 -32.72 12.59 13.67
N ALA A 437 -33.42 11.53 13.26
CA ALA A 437 -32.86 10.22 13.01
C ALA A 437 -33.33 9.63 11.68
N PHE A 438 -32.48 8.80 11.09
CA PHE A 438 -32.67 8.19 9.77
C PHE A 438 -32.50 6.68 9.89
N TYR A 439 -33.39 5.93 9.25
CA TYR A 439 -33.39 4.47 9.25
C TYR A 439 -33.57 3.91 7.85
N SER A 440 -32.91 2.81 7.55
CA SER A 440 -33.15 2.02 6.35
C SER A 440 -34.42 1.21 6.59
N VAL A 441 -35.44 1.41 5.77
CA VAL A 441 -36.68 0.62 5.87
C VAL A 441 -36.46 -0.77 5.28
N ASP A 442 -35.61 -0.87 4.26
CA ASP A 442 -35.31 -2.13 3.57
C ASP A 442 -34.55 -3.12 4.48
N GLU A 443 -33.62 -2.61 5.29
CA GLU A 443 -32.75 -3.42 6.16
C GLU A 443 -33.11 -3.31 7.65
N GLU A 444 -34.07 -2.45 8.00
CA GLU A 444 -34.50 -2.16 9.38
C GLU A 444 -33.38 -1.70 10.33
N ILE A 445 -32.29 -1.14 9.78
CA ILE A 445 -31.15 -0.65 10.56
C ILE A 445 -31.14 0.88 10.70
N PRO A 446 -30.59 1.43 11.80
CA PRO A 446 -30.33 2.86 11.90
C PRO A 446 -29.24 3.28 10.90
N ILE A 447 -29.51 4.37 10.16
CA ILE A 447 -28.55 4.99 9.24
C ILE A 447 -27.70 6.01 9.98
N PHE A 448 -28.35 7.01 10.58
CA PHE A 448 -27.67 8.11 11.24
C PHE A 448 -28.61 8.82 12.21
N THR A 449 -28.09 9.31 13.33
CA THR A 449 -28.83 10.16 14.27
C THR A 449 -28.01 11.41 14.54
N PHE A 450 -28.59 12.57 14.32
CA PHE A 450 -27.93 13.83 14.63
C PHE A 450 -27.86 14.05 16.15
N PRO A 451 -26.83 14.76 16.65
CA PRO A 451 -26.80 15.22 18.03
C PRO A 451 -28.07 16.00 18.39
N LEU A 452 -28.47 15.97 19.66
CA LEU A 452 -29.65 16.70 20.13
C LEU A 452 -29.53 18.18 19.80
N THR A 453 -30.58 18.73 19.20
CA THR A 453 -30.63 20.09 18.70
C THR A 453 -31.82 20.84 19.28
N SER A 454 -31.66 22.15 19.49
CA SER A 454 -32.81 23.02 19.75
C SER A 454 -33.37 23.52 18.42
N PHE A 455 -34.69 23.42 18.23
CA PHE A 455 -35.37 24.00 17.08
C PHE A 455 -35.81 25.46 17.34
N GLU A 456 -35.45 26.04 18.49
CA GLU A 456 -35.75 27.44 18.87
C GLU A 456 -37.24 27.82 18.77
N GLY A 457 -38.15 26.84 18.89
CA GLY A 457 -39.59 27.07 18.74
C GLY A 457 -40.04 27.33 17.30
N ARG A 458 -39.15 27.20 16.31
CA ARG A 458 -39.45 27.38 14.87
C ARG A 458 -40.00 26.10 14.27
N LYS A 459 -40.88 26.21 13.27
CA LYS A 459 -41.38 25.04 12.55
C LYS A 459 -40.24 24.30 11.85
N VAL A 460 -40.34 22.99 11.83
CA VAL A 460 -39.45 22.09 11.08
C VAL A 460 -40.27 21.39 10.02
N HIS A 461 -39.83 21.48 8.77
CA HIS A 461 -40.50 20.94 7.60
C HIS A 461 -39.71 19.76 7.04
N PRO A 462 -40.38 18.75 6.47
CA PRO A 462 -39.73 17.80 5.58
C PRO A 462 -38.99 18.55 4.47
N TRP A 463 -37.78 18.12 4.14
CA TRP A 463 -36.93 18.80 3.17
C TRP A 463 -36.26 17.76 2.27
N VAL A 464 -36.21 18.09 0.98
CA VAL A 464 -35.64 17.22 -0.05
C VAL A 464 -34.85 18.07 -1.03
N TRP A 465 -33.70 17.54 -1.48
CA TRP A 465 -32.93 18.09 -2.60
C TRP A 465 -32.66 17.02 -3.65
N LEU A 466 -32.72 17.44 -4.93
CA LEU A 466 -32.54 16.56 -6.08
C LEU A 466 -31.45 17.04 -7.04
N GLY A 467 -30.59 16.11 -7.43
CA GLY A 467 -29.61 16.23 -8.48
C GLY A 467 -30.16 15.84 -9.86
N PRO A 468 -29.29 15.85 -10.89
CA PRO A 468 -29.64 15.37 -12.23
C PRO A 468 -30.02 13.88 -12.21
N GLY A 469 -31.07 13.49 -12.94
CA GLY A 469 -31.46 12.08 -13.10
C GLY A 469 -32.06 11.44 -11.85
N THR A 470 -32.59 12.24 -10.92
CA THR A 470 -33.18 11.74 -9.67
C THR A 470 -34.70 11.83 -9.69
N TYR A 471 -35.33 10.74 -9.25
CA TYR A 471 -36.76 10.66 -8.94
C TYR A 471 -36.97 10.18 -7.50
N LEU A 472 -37.75 10.94 -6.73
CA LEU A 472 -38.12 10.61 -5.34
C LEU A 472 -39.63 10.53 -5.19
N LYS A 473 -40.08 9.60 -4.35
CA LYS A 473 -41.48 9.39 -3.99
C LYS A 473 -41.62 9.34 -2.47
N ILE A 474 -42.49 10.17 -1.93
CA ILE A 474 -42.93 10.08 -0.54
C ILE A 474 -43.91 8.93 -0.44
N TRP A 475 -43.65 8.02 0.49
CA TRP A 475 -44.52 6.89 0.74
C TRP A 475 -45.81 7.36 1.45
N PRO A 476 -46.99 6.92 0.99
CA PRO A 476 -48.28 7.40 1.46
C PRO A 476 -48.70 6.87 2.84
#